data_AF-A0A139QQG3-F1
#
_entry.id   AF-A0A139QQG3-F1
#
_cell.length_a   1.000
_cell.length_b   1.000
_cell.length_c   1.000
_cell.angle_alpha   90.00
_cell.angle_beta   90.00
_cell.angle_gamma   90.00
#
_symmetry.space_group_name_H-M   'P 1'
#
loop_
_entity.id
_entity.type
_entity.pdbx_description
1 polymer ?
#
loop_
_entity_poly.entity_id
_entity_poly.type
_entity_poly.pdbx_seq_one_letter_code
_entity_poly.pdbx_strand_id
1 'polypeptide(L)'
;MDNEEKEIIWKMPFNPLKDKAAKDFMIKENAGIQFSHNMTEQIGGQLKAGFTLLDIYEDTNGFGRLHELNIKTYIATESVK
;
A
#
# COMPACT_ATOMS: atom_id res chain seq x y z
N MET A 1 5.71 -7.52 -2.85
CA MET A 1 6.60 -8.56 -2.33
C MET A 1 6.19 -9.88 -2.93
N ASP A 2 7.05 -10.89 -2.88
CA ASP A 2 6.62 -12.28 -2.94
C ASP A 2 5.82 -12.68 -1.68
N ASN A 3 5.24 -13.88 -1.68
CA ASN A 3 4.38 -14.35 -0.59
C ASN A 3 5.14 -14.59 0.73
N GLU A 4 6.47 -14.78 0.68
CA GLU A 4 7.33 -14.92 1.87
C GLU A 4 7.87 -13.59 2.39
N GLU A 5 7.54 -12.47 1.74
CA GLU A 5 7.97 -11.11 2.09
C GLU A 5 9.50 -10.93 2.13
N LYS A 6 10.20 -11.56 1.19
CA LYS A 6 11.66 -11.53 1.05
C LYS A 6 12.13 -10.74 -0.16
N GLU A 7 11.36 -10.75 -1.25
CA GLU A 7 11.77 -10.18 -2.53
C GLU A 7 10.77 -9.17 -3.09
N ILE A 8 11.30 -8.11 -3.70
CA ILE A 8 10.50 -7.13 -4.44
C ILE A 8 10.33 -7.63 -5.87
N ILE A 9 9.21 -8.31 -6.12
CA ILE A 9 8.88 -8.87 -7.44
C ILE A 9 7.99 -7.96 -8.31
N TRP A 10 7.56 -6.82 -7.79
CA TRP A 10 6.70 -5.86 -8.47
C TRP A 10 7.33 -4.47 -8.48
N LYS A 11 7.29 -3.80 -9.64
CA LYS A 11 7.71 -2.39 -9.76
C LYS A 11 6.57 -1.44 -9.37
N MET A 12 6.92 -0.22 -8.97
CA MET A 12 5.94 0.86 -8.80
C MET A 12 5.74 1.67 -10.10
N PRO A 13 4.52 2.12 -10.41
CA PRO A 13 3.29 1.82 -9.67
C PRO A 13 2.76 0.41 -10.00
N PHE A 14 2.37 -0.34 -8.97
CA PHE A 14 1.55 -1.53 -9.09
C PHE A 14 0.11 -1.11 -9.38
N ASN A 15 -0.40 -1.48 -10.56
CA ASN A 15 -1.75 -1.13 -11.01
C ASN A 15 -2.37 -2.30 -11.80
N PRO A 16 -3.18 -3.16 -11.15
CA PRO A 16 -3.79 -4.33 -11.78
C PRO A 16 -4.90 -3.98 -12.79
N LEU A 17 -5.29 -2.71 -12.93
CA LEU A 17 -6.21 -2.28 -14.00
C LEU A 17 -5.47 -2.06 -15.32
N LYS A 18 -4.16 -1.84 -15.28
CA LYS A 18 -3.30 -1.56 -16.45
C LYS A 18 -2.30 -2.68 -16.73
N ASP A 19 -2.10 -3.61 -15.81
CA ASP A 19 -1.17 -4.73 -15.94
C ASP A 19 -1.90 -6.07 -15.73
N LYS A 20 -1.93 -6.89 -16.79
CA LYS A 20 -2.60 -8.20 -16.78
C LYS A 20 -1.92 -9.18 -15.82
N ALA A 21 -0.59 -9.17 -15.72
CA ALA A 21 0.12 -10.08 -14.83
C ALA A 21 -0.19 -9.74 -13.37
N ALA A 22 -0.24 -8.44 -13.03
CA ALA A 22 -0.67 -7.98 -11.73
C ALA A 22 -2.13 -8.39 -11.44
N LYS A 23 -3.04 -8.24 -12.42
CA LYS A 23 -4.44 -8.67 -12.26
C LYS A 23 -4.58 -10.16 -11.99
N ASP A 24 -3.91 -10.98 -12.81
CA ASP A 24 -3.96 -12.43 -12.70
C ASP A 24 -3.38 -12.89 -11.36
N PHE A 25 -2.31 -12.23 -10.88
CA PHE A 25 -1.75 -12.44 -9.55
C PHE A 25 -2.79 -12.17 -8.45
N MET A 26 -3.46 -11.00 -8.47
CA MET A 26 -4.49 -10.69 -7.47
C MET A 26 -5.63 -11.71 -7.45
N ILE A 27 -6.08 -12.18 -8.62
CA ILE A 27 -7.13 -13.20 -8.74
C ILE A 27 -6.65 -14.53 -8.16
N LYS A 28 -5.44 -14.97 -8.53
CA LYS A 28 -4.85 -16.22 -8.05
C LYS A 28 -4.71 -16.25 -6.53
N GLU A 29 -4.27 -15.15 -5.93
CA GLU A 29 -4.11 -15.03 -4.48
C GLU A 29 -5.44 -14.75 -3.75
N ASN A 30 -6.57 -14.69 -4.47
CA ASN A 30 -7.89 -14.34 -3.94
C ASN A 30 -7.86 -13.03 -3.12
N ALA A 31 -7.08 -12.06 -3.59
CA ALA A 31 -6.86 -10.79 -2.93
C ALA A 31 -7.77 -9.69 -3.51
N GLY A 32 -8.13 -8.71 -2.69
CA GLY A 32 -8.81 -7.50 -3.17
C GLY A 32 -7.93 -6.70 -4.14
N ILE A 33 -8.51 -5.89 -5.01
CA ILE A 33 -7.74 -5.04 -5.93
C ILE A 33 -6.92 -4.02 -5.12
N GLN A 34 -5.61 -4.03 -5.32
CA GLN A 34 -4.66 -3.15 -4.63
C GLN A 34 -3.88 -2.27 -5.59
N PHE A 35 -3.45 -1.12 -5.10
CA PHE A 35 -2.62 -0.16 -5.82
C PHE A 35 -1.46 0.25 -4.95
N SER A 36 -0.29 0.44 -5.55
CA SER A 36 0.80 1.12 -4.85
C SER A 36 0.72 2.62 -5.09
N HIS A 37 1.08 3.40 -4.08
CA HIS A 37 1.23 4.84 -4.19
C HIS A 37 2.50 5.28 -3.49
N ASN A 38 3.06 6.41 -3.91
CA ASN A 38 4.04 7.11 -3.07
C ASN A 38 3.32 8.11 -2.13
N MET A 39 4.03 8.60 -1.12
CA MET A 39 3.46 9.54 -0.14
C MET A 39 3.07 10.89 -0.75
N THR A 40 3.78 11.34 -1.79
CA THR A 40 3.43 12.58 -2.52
C THR A 40 2.07 12.46 -3.21
N GLU A 41 1.73 11.28 -3.73
CA GLU A 41 0.41 11.00 -4.32
C GLU A 41 -0.67 10.88 -3.24
N GLN A 42 -0.43 10.09 -2.18
CA GLN A 42 -1.42 9.88 -1.12
C GLN A 42 -1.65 11.13 -0.26
N ILE A 43 -0.64 11.57 0.50
CA ILE A 43 -0.76 12.70 1.42
C ILE A 43 -0.80 14.01 0.64
N GLY A 44 0.09 14.17 -0.35
CA GLY A 44 0.09 15.39 -1.16
C GLY A 44 -1.21 15.60 -1.96
N GLY A 45 -1.90 14.51 -2.35
CA GLY A 45 -3.23 14.56 -2.94
C GLY A 45 -4.29 15.09 -1.97
N GLN A 46 -4.30 14.63 -0.71
CA GLN A 46 -5.20 15.12 0.33
C GLN A 46 -5.01 16.62 0.59
N LEU A 47 -3.76 17.06 0.74
CA LEU A 47 -3.42 18.47 0.97
C LEU A 47 -3.89 19.38 -0.18
N LYS A 48 -3.65 18.97 -1.44
CA LYS A 48 -4.11 19.71 -2.62
C LYS A 48 -5.63 19.78 -2.72
N ALA A 49 -6.34 18.79 -2.21
CA ALA A 49 -7.80 18.76 -2.15
C ALA A 49 -8.38 19.63 -1.01
N GLY A 50 -7.52 20.27 -0.21
CA GLY A 50 -7.88 21.19 0.87
C GLY A 50 -8.10 20.51 2.23
N PHE A 51 -7.73 19.23 2.38
CA PHE A 51 -7.78 18.58 3.68
C PHE A 51 -6.63 19.04 4.58
N THR A 52 -6.92 19.19 5.87
CA THR A 52 -5.92 19.33 6.92
C THR A 52 -5.69 17.96 7.55
N LEU A 53 -4.45 17.48 7.50
CA LEU A 53 -4.04 16.24 8.15
C LEU A 53 -3.98 16.47 9.68
N LEU A 54 -4.67 15.65 10.44
CA LEU A 54 -4.73 15.72 11.90
C LEU A 54 -3.81 14.70 12.56
N ASP A 55 -3.78 13.48 12.03
CA ASP A 55 -2.96 12.39 12.58
C ASP A 55 -2.51 11.40 11.50
N ILE A 56 -1.42 10.68 11.80
CA ILE A 56 -0.92 9.56 11.01
C ILE A 56 -0.57 8.40 11.93
N TYR A 57 -1.08 7.22 11.59
CA TYR A 57 -0.79 5.99 12.28
C TYR A 57 -0.13 4.99 11.32
N GLU A 58 0.91 4.30 11.78
CA GLU A 58 1.59 3.26 11.02
C GLU A 58 1.42 1.91 11.71
N ASP A 59 1.14 0.87 10.93
CA ASP A 59 1.04 -0.50 11.42
C ASP A 59 1.81 -1.49 10.54
N THR A 60 2.09 -2.64 11.13
CA THR A 60 2.56 -3.84 10.45
C THR A 60 1.37 -4.71 10.04
N ASN A 61 1.62 -5.77 9.28
CA ASN A 61 0.60 -6.76 8.93
C ASN A 61 0.18 -7.66 10.11
N GLY A 62 0.79 -7.50 11.30
CA GLY A 62 0.49 -8.30 12.49
C GLY A 62 0.99 -9.76 12.43
N PHE A 63 1.52 -10.19 11.30
CA PHE A 63 2.15 -11.49 11.08
C PHE A 63 3.14 -11.41 9.92
N GLY A 64 3.92 -12.47 9.72
CA GLY A 64 4.88 -12.57 8.61
C GLY A 64 6.23 -11.92 8.94
N ARG A 65 7.14 -12.02 7.98
CA ARG A 65 8.53 -11.60 8.13
C ARG A 65 8.65 -10.09 8.30
N LEU A 66 7.85 -9.29 7.59
CA LEU A 66 7.87 -7.83 7.73
C LEU A 66 7.42 -7.40 9.11
N HIS A 67 6.42 -8.07 9.68
CA HIS A 67 5.99 -7.84 11.06
C HIS A 67 7.11 -8.18 12.05
N GLU A 68 7.76 -9.35 11.92
CA GLU A 68 8.89 -9.75 12.79
C GLU A 68 10.06 -8.76 12.74
N LEU A 69 10.26 -8.10 11.59
CA LEU A 69 11.26 -7.06 11.40
C LEU A 69 10.77 -5.64 11.75
N ASN A 70 9.52 -5.51 12.23
CA ASN A 70 8.87 -4.23 12.52
C ASN A 70 8.86 -3.26 11.33
N ILE A 71 8.72 -3.78 10.11
CA ILE A 71 8.55 -2.99 8.88
C ILE A 71 7.08 -2.61 8.75
N LYS A 72 6.80 -1.30 8.71
CA LYS A 72 5.43 -0.78 8.57
C LYS A 72 4.92 -1.00 7.15
N THR A 73 3.78 -1.66 7.04
CA THR A 73 3.15 -2.05 5.78
C THR A 73 1.84 -1.33 5.53
N TYR A 74 1.31 -0.66 6.57
CA TYR A 74 0.06 0.09 6.52
C TYR A 74 0.23 1.47 7.12
N ILE A 75 -0.51 2.42 6.57
CA ILE A 75 -0.73 3.73 7.18
C ILE A 75 -2.23 4.01 7.25
N ALA A 76 -2.64 4.73 8.28
CA ALA A 76 -3.93 5.39 8.36
C ALA A 76 -3.71 6.89 8.55
N THR A 77 -4.47 7.71 7.83
CA THR A 77 -4.42 9.17 7.94
C THR A 77 -5.77 9.68 8.43
N GLU A 78 -5.78 10.47 9.49
CA GLU A 78 -6.95 11.23 9.93
C GLU A 78 -6.88 12.64 9.35
N SER A 79 -7.93 13.08 8.67
CA SER A 79 -7.99 14.37 7.99
C SER A 79 -9.37 15.01 8.09
N VAL A 80 -9.42 16.33 8.17
CA VAL A 80 -10.65 17.14 8.11
C VAL A 80 -10.63 18.08 6.91
N LYS A 81 -11.80 18.45 6.40
CA LYS A 81 -11.96 19.41 5.31
C LYS A 81 -12.77 20.61 5.76
#